data_AF-A0AA37BNI1-F1
#
_entry.id   AF-A0AA37BNI1-F1
#
_cell.length_a   1.000
_cell.length_b   1.000
_cell.length_c   1.000
_cell.angle_alpha   90.00
_cell.angle_beta   90.00
_cell.angle_gamma   90.00
#
_symmetry.space_group_name_H-M   'P 1'
#
loop_
_entity.id
_entity.type
_entity.pdbx_description
1 polymer ?
#
loop_
_entity_poly.entity_id
_entity_poly.type
_entity_poly.pdbx_seq_one_letter_code
_entity_poly.pdbx_strand_id
1 'polypeptide(L)'
;MGAWGPALFSDDLACDVRDGYRGLIEDGTADEDAQRHVLESYAEVLDDPDEGPVVWLALAVAQSKIGRLDATVRDRALGIIERGEGLSRWAEEGAKALTGRQAVLQKVQVQLTGPQPERKRLHRPWRHVTDLTPGTVLAYRVLSGKVVLLRVARIDDDRTGCAPVLSLMNHLRDGIPSRQELDGIPNAVDRSCPLGIPVDAATKMTVFRVAVHRRKDPDYRALGFEPLMGLVRSRPQDEVLDPEAYTHWEGLAETMQWFAGCR
;
A
#
# COMPACT_ATOMS: atom_id res chain seq x y z
N MET A 1 -2.31 -18.55 7.29
CA MET A 1 -2.18 -17.33 8.12
C MET A 1 -1.75 -17.76 9.50
N GLY A 2 -0.78 -17.09 10.12
CA GLY A 2 -0.14 -17.57 11.35
C GLY A 2 -0.56 -16.75 12.58
N ALA A 3 -0.61 -17.40 13.74
CA ALA A 3 -0.69 -16.72 15.02
C ALA A 3 0.69 -16.75 15.70
N TRP A 4 1.21 -15.58 16.05
CA TRP A 4 2.53 -15.45 16.70
C TRP A 4 2.43 -15.36 18.23
N GLY A 5 1.21 -15.47 18.76
CA GLY A 5 0.92 -15.42 20.19
C GLY A 5 -0.58 -15.37 20.48
N PRO A 6 -1.00 -15.48 21.77
CA PRO A 6 -2.40 -15.67 22.16
C PRO A 6 -3.30 -14.43 22.01
N ALA A 7 -2.69 -13.25 21.82
CA ALA A 7 -3.45 -12.01 21.62
C ALA A 7 -4.29 -12.09 20.35
N LEU A 8 -5.48 -11.48 20.36
CA LEU A 8 -6.41 -11.57 19.23
C LEU A 8 -5.78 -11.11 17.92
N PHE A 9 -5.08 -9.97 17.94
CA PHE A 9 -4.39 -9.40 16.77
C PHE A 9 -2.91 -9.81 16.65
N SER A 10 -2.54 -10.93 17.27
CA SER A 10 -1.31 -11.65 16.89
C SER A 10 -1.58 -12.72 15.83
N ASP A 11 -2.84 -12.85 15.40
CA ASP A 11 -3.33 -13.69 14.32
C ASP A 11 -3.49 -12.83 13.06
N ASP A 12 -2.85 -13.23 11.95
CA ASP A 12 -2.88 -12.46 10.70
C ASP A 12 -4.31 -12.27 10.18
N LEU A 13 -5.17 -13.30 10.28
CA LEU A 13 -6.57 -13.23 9.86
C LEU A 13 -7.34 -12.18 10.68
N ALA A 14 -7.09 -12.12 11.99
CA ALA A 14 -7.71 -11.11 12.83
C ALA A 14 -7.26 -9.68 12.47
N CYS A 15 -5.99 -9.50 12.09
CA CYS A 15 -5.48 -8.22 11.61
C CYS A 15 -6.14 -7.81 10.29
N ASP A 16 -6.25 -8.74 9.34
CA ASP A 16 -6.88 -8.47 8.04
C ASP A 16 -8.36 -8.10 8.18
N VAL A 17 -9.12 -8.82 9.02
CA VAL A 17 -10.53 -8.49 9.31
C VAL A 17 -10.67 -7.10 9.92
N ARG A 18 -9.81 -6.74 10.88
CA ARG A 18 -9.80 -5.41 11.51
C ARG A 18 -9.50 -4.31 10.50
N ASP A 19 -8.46 -4.50 9.70
CA ASP A 19 -7.95 -3.47 8.80
C ASP A 19 -8.88 -3.31 7.59
N GLY A 20 -9.48 -4.40 7.10
CA GLY A 20 -10.54 -4.39 6.09
C GLY A 20 -11.79 -3.65 6.56
N TYR A 21 -12.34 -4.00 7.73
CA TYR A 21 -13.49 -3.29 8.30
C TYR A 21 -13.20 -1.80 8.50
N ARG A 22 -12.03 -1.48 9.10
CA ARG A 22 -11.63 -0.10 9.34
C ARG A 22 -11.50 0.68 8.03
N GLY A 23 -10.93 0.05 7.00
CA GLY A 23 -10.73 0.66 5.69
C GLY A 23 -12.04 1.11 5.05
N LEU A 24 -13.08 0.28 5.13
CA LEU A 24 -14.43 0.59 4.64
C LEU A 24 -15.06 1.78 5.37
N ILE A 25 -14.92 1.84 6.69
CA ILE A 25 -15.44 2.95 7.49
C ILE A 25 -14.68 4.25 7.20
N GLU A 26 -13.37 4.19 7.00
CA GLU A 26 -12.54 5.33 6.59
C GLU A 26 -12.94 5.88 5.21
N ASP A 27 -13.43 5.03 4.32
CA ASP A 27 -13.95 5.40 3.00
C ASP A 27 -15.40 5.90 3.03
N GLY A 28 -16.04 5.89 4.21
CA GLY A 28 -17.41 6.38 4.38
C GLY A 28 -18.50 5.34 4.08
N THR A 29 -18.14 4.06 3.98
CA THR A 29 -19.12 2.96 3.87
C THR A 29 -20.02 2.94 5.11
N ALA A 30 -21.32 2.71 4.91
CA ALA A 30 -22.27 2.56 6.01
C ALA A 30 -21.95 1.32 6.85
N ASP A 31 -22.33 1.32 8.14
CA ASP A 31 -21.93 0.25 9.06
C ASP A 31 -22.42 -1.14 8.64
N GLU A 32 -23.69 -1.24 8.25
CA GLU A 32 -24.31 -2.50 7.82
C GLU A 32 -23.64 -3.03 6.55
N ASP A 33 -23.34 -2.14 5.60
CA ASP A 33 -22.66 -2.50 4.36
C ASP A 33 -21.20 -2.92 4.61
N ALA A 34 -20.49 -2.21 5.50
CA ALA A 34 -19.12 -2.54 5.87
C ALA A 34 -19.04 -3.89 6.60
N GLN A 35 -19.99 -4.15 7.50
CA GLN A 35 -20.13 -5.44 8.18
C GLN A 35 -20.41 -6.56 7.18
N ARG A 36 -21.43 -6.37 6.31
CA ARG A 36 -21.80 -7.36 5.31
C ARG A 36 -20.64 -7.67 4.38
N HIS A 37 -19.95 -6.64 3.88
CA HIS A 37 -18.80 -6.81 2.99
C HIS A 37 -17.67 -7.61 3.64
N VAL A 38 -17.35 -7.36 4.91
CA VAL A 38 -16.35 -8.15 5.64
C VAL A 38 -16.81 -9.60 5.78
N LEU A 39 -18.05 -9.85 6.19
CA LEU A 39 -18.55 -11.22 6.34
C LEU A 39 -18.57 -11.98 5.00
N GLU A 40 -18.95 -11.32 3.90
CA GLU A 40 -18.90 -11.88 2.55
C GLU A 40 -17.47 -12.19 2.10
N SER A 41 -16.50 -11.31 2.42
CA SER A 41 -15.09 -11.50 2.07
C SER A 41 -14.45 -12.72 2.74
N TYR A 42 -15.00 -13.15 3.88
CA TYR A 42 -14.52 -14.30 4.65
C TYR A 42 -15.53 -15.46 4.69
N ALA A 43 -16.54 -15.45 3.81
CA ALA A 43 -17.65 -16.41 3.86
C ALA A 43 -17.18 -17.87 3.83
N GLU A 44 -16.10 -18.17 3.09
CA GLU A 44 -15.55 -19.52 2.96
C GLU A 44 -14.95 -20.07 4.25
N VAL A 45 -14.56 -19.20 5.20
CA VAL A 45 -13.91 -19.58 6.46
C VAL A 45 -14.81 -19.33 7.69
N LEU A 46 -16.01 -18.76 7.51
CA LEU A 46 -16.90 -18.45 8.64
C LEU A 46 -17.39 -19.68 9.39
N ASP A 47 -17.55 -20.81 8.70
CA ASP A 47 -17.98 -22.10 9.27
C ASP A 47 -16.81 -22.97 9.73
N ASP A 48 -15.57 -22.54 9.50
CA ASP A 48 -14.38 -23.23 9.98
C ASP A 48 -14.28 -23.12 11.52
N PRO A 49 -14.06 -24.23 12.24
CA PRO A 49 -14.06 -24.24 13.71
C PRO A 49 -12.89 -23.50 14.35
N ASP A 50 -11.81 -23.24 13.61
CA ASP A 50 -10.63 -22.53 14.09
C ASP A 50 -10.55 -21.09 13.56
N GLU A 51 -10.87 -20.86 12.27
CA GLU A 51 -10.79 -19.54 11.63
C GLU A 51 -12.07 -18.71 11.80
N GLY A 52 -13.24 -19.33 11.72
CA GLY A 52 -14.54 -18.65 11.89
C GLY A 52 -14.64 -17.86 13.19
N PRO A 53 -14.29 -18.45 14.35
CA PRO A 53 -14.22 -17.72 15.63
C PRO A 53 -13.31 -16.49 15.58
N VAL A 54 -12.17 -16.55 14.87
CA VAL A 54 -11.23 -15.44 14.75
C VAL A 54 -11.87 -14.27 14.01
N VAL A 55 -12.58 -14.52 12.91
CA VAL A 55 -13.27 -13.48 12.13
C VAL A 55 -14.31 -12.74 12.97
N TRP A 56 -15.21 -13.47 13.62
CA TRP A 56 -16.26 -12.87 14.44
C TRP A 56 -15.71 -12.07 15.63
N LEU A 57 -14.71 -12.62 16.34
CA LEU A 57 -14.08 -11.93 17.46
C LEU A 57 -13.35 -10.66 17.01
N ALA A 58 -12.60 -10.73 15.90
CA ALA A 58 -11.87 -9.59 15.36
C ALA A 58 -12.82 -8.47 14.91
N LEU A 59 -13.89 -8.81 14.19
CA LEU A 59 -14.90 -7.87 13.75
C LEU A 59 -15.60 -7.18 14.94
N ALA A 60 -16.05 -7.96 15.94
CA ALA A 60 -16.69 -7.42 17.14
C ALA A 60 -15.77 -6.44 17.89
N VAL A 61 -14.51 -6.82 18.10
CA VAL A 61 -13.55 -5.94 18.78
C VAL A 61 -13.25 -4.70 17.96
N ALA A 62 -13.14 -4.81 16.64
CA ALA A 62 -12.90 -3.67 15.75
C ALA A 62 -14.07 -2.67 15.79
N GLN A 63 -15.30 -3.14 15.67
CA GLN A 63 -16.51 -2.32 15.77
C GLN A 63 -16.65 -1.65 17.14
N SER A 64 -16.47 -2.41 18.22
CA SER A 64 -16.55 -1.92 19.60
C SER A 64 -15.55 -0.79 19.88
N LYS A 65 -14.30 -0.91 19.41
CA LYS A 65 -13.26 0.11 19.62
C LYS A 65 -13.59 1.48 19.02
N ILE A 66 -14.50 1.54 18.06
CA ILE A 66 -14.93 2.77 17.40
C ILE A 66 -16.39 3.13 17.68
N GLY A 67 -17.04 2.46 18.64
CA GLY A 67 -18.41 2.78 19.07
C GLY A 67 -19.46 2.43 18.01
N ARG A 68 -19.23 1.35 17.26
CA ARG A 68 -20.07 0.89 16.15
C ARG A 68 -20.43 -0.60 16.24
N LEU A 69 -20.34 -1.19 17.43
CA LEU A 69 -20.64 -2.61 17.62
C LEU A 69 -22.11 -2.90 17.34
N ASP A 70 -22.33 -3.74 16.33
CA ASP A 70 -23.63 -4.30 16.00
C ASP A 70 -24.02 -5.39 17.01
N ALA A 71 -25.32 -5.48 17.30
CA ALA A 71 -25.84 -6.45 18.27
C ALA A 71 -25.66 -7.90 17.79
N THR A 72 -25.85 -8.17 16.49
CA THR A 72 -25.73 -9.53 15.95
C THR A 72 -24.28 -10.01 16.00
N VAL A 73 -23.34 -9.14 15.61
CA VAL A 73 -21.90 -9.42 15.72
C VAL A 73 -21.48 -9.63 17.17
N ARG A 74 -21.94 -8.78 18.08
CA ARG A 74 -21.69 -8.92 19.52
C ARG A 74 -22.16 -10.27 20.04
N ASP A 75 -23.41 -10.62 19.78
CA ASP A 75 -24.05 -11.80 20.34
C ASP A 75 -23.40 -13.09 19.79
N ARG A 76 -23.02 -13.09 18.51
CA ARG A 76 -22.24 -14.18 17.91
C ARG A 76 -20.87 -14.33 18.55
N ALA A 77 -20.13 -13.24 18.73
CA ALA A 77 -18.81 -13.24 19.36
C ALA A 77 -18.87 -13.69 20.84
N LEU A 78 -19.89 -13.27 21.59
CA LEU A 78 -20.09 -13.73 22.97
C LEU A 78 -20.42 -15.22 23.03
N GLY A 79 -21.24 -15.73 22.11
CA GLY A 79 -21.55 -17.16 22.01
C GLY A 79 -20.32 -18.01 21.70
N ILE A 80 -19.41 -17.52 20.85
CA ILE A 80 -18.10 -18.15 20.58
C ILE A 80 -17.27 -18.27 21.87
N ILE A 81 -17.22 -17.19 22.66
CA ILE A 81 -16.47 -17.17 23.93
C ILE A 81 -17.08 -18.15 24.93
N GLU A 82 -18.40 -18.15 25.07
CA GLU A 82 -19.13 -19.01 26.00
C GLU A 82 -18.95 -20.50 25.68
N ARG A 83 -19.01 -20.87 24.40
CA ARG A 83 -18.83 -22.25 23.93
C ARG A 83 -17.37 -22.68 23.81
N GLY A 84 -16.43 -21.75 23.94
CA GLY A 84 -14.99 -22.02 23.80
C GLY A 84 -14.58 -22.43 22.38
N GLU A 85 -15.29 -21.93 21.36
CA GLU A 85 -14.94 -22.22 19.95
C GLU A 85 -13.54 -21.68 19.61
N GLY A 86 -12.77 -22.44 18.83
CA GLY A 86 -11.39 -22.12 18.46
C GLY A 86 -10.36 -22.22 19.60
N LEU A 87 -10.71 -22.78 20.76
CA LEU A 87 -9.75 -23.03 21.86
C LEU A 87 -8.93 -24.32 21.68
N SER A 88 -9.40 -25.26 20.86
CA SER A 88 -8.74 -26.57 20.65
C SER A 88 -7.29 -26.43 20.22
N ARG A 89 -7.01 -25.61 19.21
CA ARG A 89 -5.63 -25.33 18.74
C ARG A 89 -4.70 -24.81 19.84
N TRP A 90 -5.22 -23.97 20.74
CA TRP A 90 -4.44 -23.42 21.85
C TRP A 90 -4.19 -24.44 22.95
N ALA A 91 -5.10 -25.41 23.11
CA ALA A 91 -4.89 -26.54 24.01
C ALA A 91 -3.77 -27.46 23.49
N GLU A 92 -3.72 -27.69 22.17
CA GLU A 92 -2.67 -28.47 21.51
C GLU A 92 -1.29 -27.82 21.60
N GLU A 93 -1.21 -26.48 21.52
CA GLU A 93 0.03 -25.72 21.76
C GLU A 93 0.51 -25.79 23.23
N GLY A 94 -0.40 -26.10 24.16
CA GLY A 94 -0.09 -26.37 25.56
C GLY A 94 -0.76 -25.41 26.57
N ALA A 95 -0.77 -25.82 27.83
CA ALA A 95 -1.54 -25.18 28.90
C ALA A 95 -1.29 -23.65 29.05
N LYS A 96 -0.06 -23.20 28.82
CA LYS A 96 0.29 -21.77 28.88
C LYS A 96 -0.38 -20.97 27.74
N ALA A 97 -0.40 -21.51 26.53
CA ALA A 97 -1.02 -20.88 25.37
C ALA A 97 -2.54 -20.80 25.55
N LEU A 98 -3.17 -21.91 25.95
CA LEU A 98 -4.59 -21.97 26.30
C LEU A 98 -4.98 -20.96 27.38
N THR A 99 -4.26 -20.92 28.51
CA THR A 99 -4.52 -19.97 29.61
C THR A 99 -4.39 -18.52 29.12
N GLY A 100 -3.35 -18.26 28.30
CA GLY A 100 -3.15 -16.95 27.69
C GLY A 100 -4.32 -16.54 26.79
N ARG A 101 -4.83 -17.47 25.97
CA ARG A 101 -5.97 -17.21 25.08
C ARG A 101 -7.25 -16.97 25.87
N GLN A 102 -7.54 -17.78 26.90
CA GLN A 102 -8.70 -17.59 27.76
C GLN A 102 -8.70 -16.21 28.43
N ALA A 103 -7.54 -15.75 28.93
CA ALA A 103 -7.41 -14.42 29.51
C ALA A 103 -7.65 -13.30 28.47
N VAL A 104 -7.25 -13.51 27.21
CA VAL A 104 -7.58 -12.59 26.10
C VAL A 104 -9.08 -12.57 25.83
N LEU A 105 -9.74 -13.74 25.77
CA LEU A 105 -11.18 -13.84 25.53
C LEU A 105 -12.00 -13.20 26.67
N GLN A 106 -11.57 -13.33 27.93
CA GLN A 106 -12.20 -12.63 29.05
C GLN A 106 -12.14 -11.10 28.88
N LYS A 107 -11.01 -10.56 28.42
CA LYS A 107 -10.89 -9.12 28.11
C LYS A 107 -11.82 -8.71 26.97
N VAL A 108 -11.93 -9.53 25.93
CA VAL A 108 -12.87 -9.31 24.83
C VAL A 108 -14.31 -9.31 25.35
N GLN A 109 -14.70 -10.29 26.16
CA GLN A 109 -16.03 -10.36 26.75
C GLN A 109 -16.39 -9.12 27.56
N VAL A 110 -15.47 -8.65 28.42
CA VAL A 110 -15.65 -7.40 29.18
C VAL A 110 -15.80 -6.20 28.25
N GLN A 111 -14.99 -6.12 27.19
CA GLN A 111 -15.09 -5.03 26.20
C GLN A 111 -16.44 -5.04 25.46
N LEU A 112 -16.94 -6.21 25.06
CA LEU A 112 -18.16 -6.35 24.26
C LEU A 112 -19.45 -6.16 25.09
N THR A 113 -19.39 -6.41 26.40
CA THR A 113 -20.51 -6.21 27.33
C THR A 113 -20.49 -4.86 28.03
N GLY A 114 -19.33 -4.18 28.05
CA GLY A 114 -19.17 -2.85 28.63
C GLY A 114 -19.80 -1.73 27.79
N PRO A 115 -19.83 -0.49 28.32
CA PRO A 115 -20.28 0.66 27.56
C PRO A 115 -19.37 0.90 26.36
N GLN A 116 -19.97 1.17 25.21
CA GLN A 116 -19.21 1.54 24.01
C GLN A 116 -18.69 2.99 24.12
N PRO A 117 -17.52 3.29 23.54
CA PRO A 117 -17.10 4.67 23.36
C PRO A 117 -18.09 5.41 22.43
N GLU A 118 -18.04 6.74 22.45
CA GLU A 118 -18.77 7.54 21.47
C GLU A 118 -18.40 7.11 20.05
N ARG A 119 -19.43 7.07 19.18
CA ARG A 119 -19.30 6.66 17.78
C ARG A 119 -18.25 7.51 17.07
N LYS A 120 -17.12 6.90 16.73
CA LYS A 120 -16.00 7.62 16.10
C LYS A 120 -16.25 7.78 14.61
N ARG A 121 -15.99 8.99 14.10
CA ARG A 121 -15.81 9.23 12.68
C ARG A 121 -14.37 8.92 12.32
N LEU A 122 -14.17 7.97 11.41
CA LEU A 122 -12.84 7.71 10.86
C LEU A 122 -12.68 8.51 9.56
N HIS A 123 -11.45 8.94 9.32
CA HIS A 123 -11.07 9.65 8.12
C HIS A 123 -10.02 8.84 7.40
N ARG A 124 -10.16 8.76 6.08
CA ARG A 124 -9.12 8.20 5.22
C ARG A 124 -7.76 8.85 5.55
N PRO A 125 -6.69 8.05 5.72
CA PRO A 125 -5.36 8.57 5.88
C PRO A 125 -4.98 9.52 4.75
N TRP A 126 -4.12 10.50 5.04
CA TRP A 126 -3.59 11.36 4.00
C TRP A 126 -2.87 10.52 2.93
N ARG A 127 -3.08 10.89 1.67
CA ARG A 127 -2.37 10.33 0.52
C ARG A 127 -1.86 11.46 -0.36
N HIS A 128 -0.72 11.25 -0.98
CA HIS A 128 -0.23 12.17 -1.99
C HIS A 128 -1.02 12.02 -3.30
N VAL A 129 -1.29 13.14 -3.98
CA VAL A 129 -1.84 13.17 -5.32
C VAL A 129 -0.90 13.97 -6.19
N THR A 130 -0.26 13.29 -7.15
CA THR A 130 0.61 13.99 -8.11
C THR A 130 -0.21 14.86 -9.05
N ASP A 131 0.36 15.98 -9.46
CA ASP A 131 -0.15 16.85 -10.52
C ASP A 131 0.46 16.51 -11.90
N LEU A 132 1.29 15.47 -11.98
CA LEU A 132 1.83 14.96 -13.24
C LEU A 132 0.76 14.23 -14.05
N THR A 133 0.90 14.28 -15.38
CA THR A 133 -0.03 13.65 -16.32
C THR A 133 0.71 12.69 -17.26
N PRO A 134 0.07 11.63 -17.76
CA PRO A 134 0.66 10.77 -18.78
C PRO A 134 1.17 11.58 -19.98
N GLY A 135 2.38 11.28 -20.45
CA GLY A 135 3.07 12.00 -21.52
C GLY A 135 3.92 13.17 -21.06
N THR A 136 3.83 13.62 -19.79
CA THR A 136 4.77 14.61 -19.25
C THR A 136 6.19 14.05 -19.25
N VAL A 137 7.17 14.84 -19.69
CA VAL A 137 8.60 14.50 -19.58
C VAL A 137 9.22 15.35 -18.48
N LEU A 138 9.92 14.71 -17.57
CA LEU A 138 10.74 15.33 -16.53
C LEU A 138 12.19 15.36 -16.98
N ALA A 139 12.82 16.53 -16.92
CA ALA A 139 14.25 16.68 -17.04
C ALA A 139 14.89 16.74 -15.65
N TYR A 140 15.97 16.00 -15.46
CA TYR A 140 16.75 16.01 -14.22
C TYR A 140 18.23 16.22 -14.55
N ARG A 141 18.83 17.24 -13.95
CA ARG A 141 20.25 17.55 -14.15
C ARG A 141 21.09 16.82 -13.11
N VAL A 142 21.93 15.91 -13.56
CA VAL A 142 22.86 15.16 -12.71
C VAL A 142 24.10 16.00 -12.37
N LEU A 143 24.92 15.55 -11.41
CA LEU A 143 26.09 16.29 -10.91
C LEU A 143 27.13 16.58 -12.00
N SER A 144 27.22 15.73 -13.03
CA SER A 144 28.07 15.98 -14.20
C SER A 144 27.60 17.13 -15.09
N GLY A 145 26.43 17.72 -14.81
CA GLY A 145 25.81 18.76 -15.62
C GLY A 145 24.95 18.23 -16.76
N LYS A 146 25.02 16.93 -17.07
CA LYS A 146 24.16 16.27 -18.07
C LYS A 146 22.72 16.19 -17.60
N VAL A 147 21.80 16.05 -18.56
CA VAL A 147 20.36 15.93 -18.35
C VAL A 147 19.92 14.51 -18.64
N VAL A 148 19.18 13.93 -17.71
CA VAL A 148 18.42 12.69 -17.85
C VAL A 148 16.95 13.02 -18.06
N LEU A 149 16.27 12.22 -18.88
CA LEU A 149 14.84 12.39 -19.16
C LEU A 149 14.03 11.19 -18.68
N LEU A 150 12.94 11.46 -17.97
CA LEU A 150 11.95 10.46 -17.54
C LEU A 150 10.58 10.86 -18.08
N ARG A 151 9.86 9.93 -18.69
CA ARG A 151 8.50 10.17 -19.19
C ARG A 151 7.50 9.51 -18.27
N VAL A 152 6.44 10.23 -17.93
CA VAL A 152 5.26 9.68 -17.26
C VAL A 152 4.53 8.78 -18.25
N ALA A 153 4.62 7.47 -18.07
CA ALA A 153 3.91 6.50 -18.89
C ALA A 153 2.42 6.46 -18.51
N ARG A 154 2.13 6.38 -17.21
CA ARG A 154 0.77 6.45 -16.67
C ARG A 154 0.77 6.95 -15.22
N ILE A 155 -0.42 7.08 -14.65
CA ILE A 155 -0.65 7.38 -13.24
C ILE A 155 -1.38 6.20 -12.61
N ASP A 156 -0.82 5.66 -11.53
CA ASP A 156 -1.50 4.67 -10.70
C ASP A 156 -2.22 5.40 -9.56
N ASP A 157 -3.55 5.33 -9.50
CA ASP A 157 -4.38 5.89 -8.43
C ASP A 157 -4.97 4.78 -7.56
N ASP A 158 -4.44 4.62 -6.34
CA ASP A 158 -4.84 3.59 -5.39
C ASP A 158 -5.15 4.16 -3.99
N ARG A 159 -5.52 3.30 -3.02
CA ARG A 159 -5.87 3.73 -1.66
C ARG A 159 -4.78 4.63 -1.02
N THR A 160 -3.51 4.30 -1.29
CA THR A 160 -2.30 4.83 -0.66
C THR A 160 -1.73 6.06 -1.35
N GLY A 161 -2.06 6.29 -2.62
CA GLY A 161 -1.58 7.47 -3.35
C GLY A 161 -1.95 7.47 -4.83
N CYS A 162 -1.78 8.64 -5.43
CA CYS A 162 -1.80 8.81 -6.88
C CYS A 162 -0.37 9.15 -7.32
N ALA A 163 0.28 8.15 -7.93
CA ALA A 163 1.72 8.12 -8.16
C ALA A 163 2.03 7.91 -9.65
N PRO A 164 3.01 8.64 -10.21
CA PRO A 164 3.43 8.43 -11.59
C PRO A 164 4.23 7.13 -11.74
N VAL A 165 3.99 6.46 -12.86
CA VAL A 165 4.87 5.41 -13.40
C VAL A 165 5.74 6.07 -14.46
N LEU A 166 7.03 6.17 -14.17
CA LEU A 166 8.03 6.83 -15.00
C LEU A 166 8.81 5.80 -15.80
N SER A 167 9.03 6.08 -17.09
CA SER A 167 9.93 5.33 -17.94
C SER A 167 11.14 6.20 -18.29
N LEU A 168 12.33 5.67 -18.05
CA LEU A 168 13.58 6.30 -18.41
C LEU A 168 13.71 6.39 -19.93
N MET A 169 14.11 7.56 -20.43
CA MET A 169 14.38 7.77 -21.85
C MET A 169 15.87 7.62 -22.13
N ASN A 170 16.23 7.17 -23.33
CA ASN A 170 17.63 7.01 -23.75
C ASN A 170 18.26 8.37 -24.08
N HIS A 171 18.47 9.19 -23.05
CA HIS A 171 19.03 10.53 -23.15
C HIS A 171 19.90 10.88 -21.93
N LEU A 172 21.18 11.13 -22.18
CA LEU A 172 22.14 11.66 -21.21
C LEU A 172 23.07 12.66 -21.91
N ARG A 173 22.65 13.93 -21.99
CA ARG A 173 23.36 15.00 -22.73
C ARG A 173 23.26 16.34 -22.01
N ASP A 174 24.10 17.31 -22.35
CA ASP A 174 24.17 18.61 -21.64
C ASP A 174 22.92 19.49 -21.80
N GLY A 175 22.20 19.32 -22.92
CA GLY A 175 21.02 20.10 -23.30
C GLY A 175 19.70 19.36 -23.12
N ILE A 176 18.64 20.15 -22.89
CA ILE A 176 17.25 19.70 -22.95
C ILE A 176 16.82 19.66 -24.43
N PRO A 177 16.35 18.51 -24.97
CA PRO A 177 15.87 18.43 -26.34
C PRO A 177 14.65 19.30 -26.59
N SER A 178 14.47 19.71 -27.84
CA SER A 178 13.24 20.35 -28.29
C SER A 178 12.06 19.36 -28.27
N ARG A 179 10.83 19.88 -28.26
CA ARG A 179 9.62 19.06 -28.23
C ARG A 179 9.54 18.03 -29.37
N GLN A 180 9.95 18.40 -30.59
CA GLN A 180 9.92 17.49 -31.73
C GLN A 180 10.94 16.35 -31.58
N GLU A 181 12.09 16.63 -30.96
CA GLU A 181 13.11 15.61 -30.70
C GLU A 181 12.65 14.64 -29.61
N LEU A 182 11.92 15.12 -28.58
CA LEU A 182 11.41 14.27 -27.48
C LEU A 182 10.54 13.10 -27.97
N ASP A 183 9.68 13.33 -28.97
CA ASP A 183 8.82 12.27 -29.54
C ASP A 183 9.64 11.16 -30.19
N GLY A 184 10.84 11.47 -30.71
CA GLY A 184 11.72 10.52 -31.38
C GLY A 184 12.67 9.76 -30.45
N ILE A 185 12.82 10.18 -29.20
CA ILE A 185 13.76 9.53 -28.25
C ILE A 185 13.10 8.26 -27.68
N PRO A 186 13.67 7.06 -27.88
CA PRO A 186 13.11 5.82 -27.35
C PRO A 186 13.27 5.74 -25.82
N ASN A 187 12.51 4.84 -25.18
CA ASN A 187 12.74 4.49 -23.79
C ASN A 187 14.08 3.74 -23.71
N ALA A 188 14.77 3.84 -22.57
CA ALA A 188 15.91 2.99 -22.27
C ALA A 188 15.44 1.53 -22.18
N VAL A 189 16.18 0.63 -22.85
CA VAL A 189 15.87 -0.82 -22.88
C VAL A 189 17.08 -1.68 -22.50
N ASP A 190 18.28 -1.08 -22.42
CA ASP A 190 19.49 -1.77 -21.98
C ASP A 190 19.59 -1.70 -20.45
N ARG A 191 19.44 -2.86 -19.83
CA ARG A 191 19.45 -3.05 -18.38
C ARG A 191 20.85 -2.99 -17.75
N SER A 192 21.91 -3.08 -18.55
CA SER A 192 23.31 -2.95 -18.11
C SER A 192 23.88 -1.56 -18.34
N CYS A 193 23.33 -0.83 -19.31
CA CYS A 193 23.75 0.52 -19.69
C CYS A 193 22.52 1.38 -20.03
N PRO A 194 21.62 1.67 -19.07
CA PRO A 194 20.34 2.34 -19.38
C PRO A 194 20.52 3.70 -20.05
N LEU A 195 21.65 4.37 -19.79
CA LEU A 195 22.04 5.63 -20.43
C LEU A 195 23.38 5.53 -21.18
N GLY A 196 23.80 4.33 -21.57
CA GLY A 196 25.07 4.08 -22.27
C GLY A 196 26.31 4.09 -21.37
N ILE A 197 26.13 4.10 -20.05
CA ILE A 197 27.19 3.97 -19.04
C ILE A 197 27.03 2.62 -18.35
N PRO A 198 28.07 1.76 -18.30
CA PRO A 198 28.01 0.51 -17.56
C PRO A 198 27.73 0.75 -16.09
N VAL A 199 26.66 0.16 -15.58
CA VAL A 199 26.33 0.09 -14.16
C VAL A 199 26.47 -1.34 -13.67
N ASP A 200 26.78 -1.53 -12.38
CA ASP A 200 26.85 -2.88 -11.80
C ASP A 200 25.52 -3.63 -12.04
N ALA A 201 25.62 -4.91 -12.40
CA ALA A 201 24.56 -5.71 -13.02
C ALA A 201 23.31 -5.90 -12.16
N ALA A 202 23.35 -5.48 -10.89
CA ALA A 202 22.30 -5.65 -9.90
C ALA A 202 21.07 -4.73 -10.10
N THR A 203 21.12 -3.70 -10.94
CA THR A 203 20.02 -2.73 -11.05
C THR A 203 19.60 -2.47 -12.49
N LYS A 204 18.82 -3.42 -12.98
CA LYS A 204 18.30 -3.50 -14.35
C LYS A 204 17.00 -2.70 -14.54
N MET A 205 16.90 -1.52 -13.93
CA MET A 205 15.63 -0.83 -13.75
C MET A 205 15.53 0.39 -14.68
N THR A 206 14.46 0.48 -15.44
CA THR A 206 14.15 1.55 -16.38
C THR A 206 12.74 2.08 -16.19
N VAL A 207 11.91 1.36 -15.42
CA VAL A 207 10.54 1.74 -15.07
C VAL A 207 10.39 1.86 -13.56
N PHE A 208 9.90 3.01 -13.12
CA PHE A 208 9.83 3.38 -11.70
C PHE A 208 8.43 3.85 -11.34
N ARG A 209 7.82 3.27 -10.31
CA ARG A 209 6.67 3.87 -9.64
C ARG A 209 7.18 4.71 -8.48
N VAL A 210 6.90 6.01 -8.52
CA VAL A 210 7.54 6.97 -7.61
C VAL A 210 6.51 7.64 -6.72
N ALA A 211 6.59 7.39 -5.42
CA ALA A 211 5.60 7.85 -4.45
C ALA A 211 6.16 8.92 -3.50
N VAL A 212 5.24 9.68 -2.90
CA VAL A 212 5.50 10.54 -1.73
C VAL A 212 4.75 9.89 -0.57
N HIS A 213 5.47 9.36 0.41
CA HIS A 213 4.87 8.55 1.47
C HIS A 213 4.34 9.41 2.64
N ARG A 214 4.98 10.55 2.90
CA ARG A 214 4.59 11.48 3.97
C ARG A 214 4.50 12.90 3.42
N ARG A 215 3.67 13.72 4.06
CA ARG A 215 3.44 15.12 3.67
C ARG A 215 4.70 16.00 3.62
N LYS A 216 5.74 15.61 4.35
CA LYS A 216 7.03 16.32 4.44
C LYS A 216 8.09 15.78 3.48
N ASP A 217 7.83 14.64 2.84
CA ASP A 217 8.79 14.05 1.93
C ASP A 217 8.82 14.93 0.67
N PRO A 218 10.01 15.18 0.10
CA PRO A 218 10.13 16.05 -1.07
C PRO A 218 9.44 15.43 -2.28
N ASP A 219 8.78 16.28 -3.07
CA ASP A 219 8.27 15.91 -4.38
C ASP A 219 9.35 16.08 -5.46
N TYR A 220 8.99 15.78 -6.70
CA TYR A 220 9.88 15.89 -7.84
C TYR A 220 10.44 17.31 -8.04
N ARG A 221 9.63 18.35 -7.81
CA ARG A 221 10.08 19.75 -7.97
C ARG A 221 11.11 20.11 -6.92
N ALA A 222 10.88 19.70 -5.68
CA ALA A 222 11.80 19.94 -4.57
C ALA A 222 13.19 19.32 -4.81
N LEU A 223 13.28 18.27 -5.62
CA LEU A 223 14.53 17.61 -5.99
C LEU A 223 15.09 18.03 -7.36
N GLY A 224 14.50 19.05 -7.99
CA GLY A 224 15.00 19.59 -9.27
C GLY A 224 14.64 18.76 -10.50
N PHE A 225 13.60 17.92 -10.43
CA PHE A 225 12.97 17.38 -11.63
C PHE A 225 12.06 18.46 -12.23
N GLU A 226 12.38 18.89 -13.44
CA GLU A 226 11.69 19.96 -14.14
C GLU A 226 10.73 19.36 -15.20
N PRO A 227 9.41 19.58 -15.11
CA PRO A 227 8.49 19.14 -16.14
C PRO A 227 8.66 20.00 -17.40
N LEU A 228 8.92 19.36 -18.53
CA LEU A 228 9.06 20.02 -19.82
C LEU A 228 7.69 20.44 -20.38
N MET A 229 7.67 21.54 -21.13
CA MET A 229 6.45 22.08 -21.72
C MET A 229 5.94 21.19 -22.86
N GLY A 230 4.71 20.70 -22.70
CA GLY A 230 4.02 19.87 -23.68
C GLY A 230 4.10 18.38 -23.38
N LEU A 231 3.11 17.63 -23.86
CA LEU A 231 3.03 16.18 -23.69
C LEU A 231 3.65 15.48 -24.91
N VAL A 232 4.44 14.44 -24.63
CA VAL A 232 4.88 13.44 -25.60
C VAL A 232 3.76 12.43 -25.80
N ARG A 233 3.68 11.86 -27.01
CA ARG A 233 2.66 10.84 -27.33
C ARG A 233 2.73 9.65 -26.38
N SER A 234 1.56 9.16 -25.97
CA SER A 234 1.47 7.86 -25.31
C SER A 234 2.00 6.76 -26.24
N ARG A 235 2.58 5.73 -25.64
CA ARG A 235 3.13 4.58 -26.35
C ARG A 235 2.23 3.36 -26.11
N PRO A 236 2.10 2.44 -27.08
CA PRO A 236 1.16 1.32 -26.98
C PRO A 236 1.32 0.43 -25.75
N GLN A 237 2.50 0.42 -25.11
CA GLN A 237 2.81 -0.44 -23.96
C GLN A 237 2.63 0.27 -22.61
N ASP A 238 2.27 1.55 -22.58
CA ASP A 238 2.29 2.35 -21.35
C ASP A 238 1.29 1.86 -20.27
N GLU A 239 0.12 1.37 -20.70
CA GLU A 239 -0.91 0.88 -19.80
C GLU A 239 -0.51 -0.41 -19.08
N VAL A 240 0.27 -1.27 -19.75
CA VAL A 240 0.70 -2.59 -19.25
C VAL A 240 2.15 -2.61 -18.76
N LEU A 241 2.79 -1.44 -18.66
CA LEU A 241 4.20 -1.32 -18.29
C LEU A 241 4.39 -1.62 -16.80
N ASP A 242 4.92 -2.78 -16.44
CA ASP A 242 5.14 -3.10 -15.04
C ASP A 242 6.30 -2.29 -14.43
N PRO A 243 6.08 -1.59 -13.30
CA PRO A 243 7.17 -0.93 -12.59
C PRO A 243 8.17 -1.98 -12.10
N GLU A 244 9.41 -1.86 -12.55
CA GLU A 244 10.50 -2.70 -12.06
C GLU A 244 10.88 -2.28 -10.64
N ALA A 245 10.77 -0.97 -10.34
CA ALA A 245 11.11 -0.37 -9.05
C ALA A 245 9.93 0.39 -8.41
N TYR A 246 9.80 0.25 -7.09
CA TYR A 246 8.94 1.09 -6.26
C TYR A 246 9.84 1.94 -5.36
N THR A 247 9.80 3.26 -5.52
CA THR A 247 10.73 4.18 -4.83
C THR A 247 10.05 5.51 -4.48
N HIS A 248 10.77 6.35 -3.74
CA HIS A 248 10.47 7.76 -3.54
C HIS A 248 11.36 8.65 -4.41
N TRP A 249 11.03 9.94 -4.52
CA TRP A 249 11.75 10.88 -5.39
C TRP A 249 13.24 11.00 -5.09
N GLU A 250 13.66 10.95 -3.82
CA GLU A 250 15.09 10.99 -3.44
C GLU A 250 15.84 9.78 -3.99
N GLY A 251 15.29 8.59 -3.81
CA GLY A 251 15.84 7.34 -4.34
C GLY A 251 15.87 7.32 -5.87
N LEU A 252 14.88 7.93 -6.54
CA LEU A 252 14.95 8.12 -7.99
C LEU A 252 16.11 9.04 -8.37
N ALA A 253 16.25 10.18 -7.69
CA ALA A 253 17.34 11.13 -7.93
C ALA A 253 18.71 10.48 -7.76
N GLU A 254 18.91 9.69 -6.71
CA GLU A 254 20.14 8.92 -6.48
C GLU A 254 20.39 7.89 -7.58
N THR A 255 19.34 7.18 -8.02
CA THR A 255 19.42 6.23 -9.13
C THR A 255 19.86 6.92 -10.41
N MET A 256 19.32 8.11 -10.71
CA MET A 256 19.71 8.87 -11.91
C MET A 256 21.16 9.35 -11.86
N GLN A 257 21.66 9.75 -10.68
CA GLN A 257 23.08 10.10 -10.49
C GLN A 257 23.99 8.91 -10.79
N TRP A 258 23.62 7.74 -10.29
CA TRP A 258 24.38 6.51 -10.49
C TRP A 258 24.33 6.03 -11.96
N PHE A 259 23.16 6.05 -12.60
CA PHE A 259 23.02 5.75 -14.04
C PHE A 259 23.81 6.71 -14.94
N ALA A 260 24.06 7.93 -14.47
CA ALA A 260 24.89 8.90 -15.16
C ALA A 260 26.39 8.81 -14.80
N GLY A 261 26.82 7.81 -14.02
CA GLY A 261 28.21 7.62 -13.60
C GLY A 261 28.74 8.72 -12.66
N CYS A 262 27.86 9.41 -11.94
CA CYS A 262 28.23 10.49 -11.02
C CYS A 262 28.45 10.03 -9.57
N ARG A 263 28.17 8.75 -9.28
CA ARG A 263 28.34 8.09 -7.97
C ARG A 263 28.86 6.68 -8.17
#